data_AF-A0A7Y7ZEG3-F1
#
_entry.id   AF-A0A7Y7ZEG3-F1
#
_cell.length_a   1.000
_cell.length_b   1.000
_cell.length_c   1.000
_cell.angle_alpha   90.00
_cell.angle_beta   90.00
_cell.angle_gamma   90.00
#
_symmetry.space_group_name_H-M   'P 1'
#
loop_
_entity.id
_entity.type
_entity.pdbx_description
1 polymer ?
#
loop_
_entity_poly.entity_id
_entity_poly.type
_entity_poly.pdbx_seq_one_letter_code
_entity_poly.pdbx_strand_id
1 'polypeptide(L)'
;MPSTDPFKDKVAIVTGAAQGLGLDYAMALAARGARVVISDLGTDRSGEGQNPAAVSVALETLRGQGFDVVAHVGHLENEEECRELVELAIAHFGALDILIHNAGWVDYQGIETQEQAFLDRALGISVHAPVWLAKHAWKHLKQAEAPRIVLTTSDRAMYQRYAQPGLVAYSAGKMAQVGIMNALSMEGLEHGILVNAVSPVAKTRMWGVTQPPEELKPQWVTPGVLYLASPLCRDTGYILRASNGQFTATRFSENSGVSYPRDLARVEASSLGEVAERWSLIKECHYVPTKVANTRADLGESPVWDARTGALYFVDITGGRIHRLLPDGEVENLYESAARIGALALTDQGNLIFTEDASVAILDMSSCKVRQYSAPVHHRPSYRFNDGTCDPQGRFVTGLMDEGPSGKTGALLRFDGELHDVVIHDGMALPNGIAWSADGQTVFFVDSAARSIYRAEYLPEGRLEQVSLFAETPAELGRPDGIALDREGGLWVCQFNGSCLLRYDRDGHLTEQVVMPVPRPTSCCFGGDGMSTLYITTARVGMSPTELRHYPDAGDLYAIRPEVGGIPRYAFKE
;
A
#
# COMPACT_ATOMS: atom_id res chain seq x y z
N MET A 1 4.87 -26.08 9.56
CA MET A 1 5.53 -25.84 8.26
C MET A 1 5.85 -27.19 7.65
N PRO A 2 5.77 -27.39 6.32
CA PRO A 2 6.22 -28.66 5.75
C PRO A 2 7.67 -28.89 6.20
N SER A 3 7.99 -30.09 6.64
CA SER A 3 9.30 -30.43 7.23
C SER A 3 10.45 -30.48 6.22
N THR A 4 10.22 -30.01 4.98
CA THR A 4 11.10 -30.10 3.82
C THR A 4 11.15 -28.75 3.11
N ASP A 5 12.34 -28.34 2.69
CA ASP A 5 12.57 -27.11 1.94
C ASP A 5 11.72 -27.07 0.65
N PRO A 6 11.06 -25.95 0.31
CA PRO A 6 10.18 -25.84 -0.86
C PRO A 6 10.85 -26.11 -2.21
N PHE A 7 12.19 -26.07 -2.29
CA PHE A 7 12.95 -26.29 -3.52
C PHE A 7 13.56 -27.68 -3.63
N LYS A 8 13.45 -28.49 -2.58
CA LYS A 8 14.03 -29.84 -2.58
C LYS A 8 13.48 -30.65 -3.77
N ASP A 9 14.40 -31.23 -4.55
CA ASP A 9 14.15 -32.07 -5.72
C ASP A 9 13.50 -31.33 -6.92
N LYS A 10 13.25 -30.01 -6.83
CA LYS A 10 12.72 -29.21 -7.94
C LYS A 10 13.79 -28.95 -8.99
N VAL A 11 13.39 -28.85 -10.26
CA VAL A 11 14.28 -28.53 -11.38
C VAL A 11 14.06 -27.09 -11.83
N ALA A 12 15.14 -26.31 -11.85
CA ALA A 12 15.12 -24.90 -12.22
C ALA A 12 16.04 -24.58 -13.40
N ILE A 13 15.57 -23.77 -14.33
CA ILE A 13 16.41 -23.08 -15.32
C ILE A 13 16.60 -21.63 -14.87
N VAL A 14 17.84 -21.15 -14.84
CA VAL A 14 18.19 -19.74 -14.58
C VAL A 14 19.04 -19.19 -15.72
N THR A 15 18.53 -18.20 -16.44
CA THR A 15 19.26 -17.53 -17.53
C THR A 15 20.05 -16.32 -17.03
N GLY A 16 21.18 -16.01 -17.69
CA GLY A 16 22.10 -14.97 -17.25
C GLY A 16 22.79 -15.31 -15.92
N ALA A 17 23.12 -16.59 -15.73
CA ALA A 17 23.54 -17.16 -14.46
C ALA A 17 25.05 -17.43 -14.33
N ALA A 18 25.89 -16.90 -15.22
CA ALA A 18 27.34 -17.00 -15.06
C ALA A 18 27.90 -16.03 -14.01
N GLN A 19 27.17 -14.95 -13.68
CA GLN A 19 27.59 -13.92 -12.74
C GLN A 19 26.41 -13.11 -12.19
N GLY A 20 26.68 -12.23 -11.21
CA GLY A 20 25.71 -11.25 -10.72
C GLY A 20 24.47 -11.89 -10.08
N LEU A 21 23.29 -11.32 -10.39
CA LEU A 21 22.00 -11.73 -9.83
C LEU A 21 21.66 -13.19 -10.18
N GLY A 22 21.80 -13.57 -11.46
CA GLY A 22 21.44 -14.92 -11.91
C GLY A 22 22.28 -16.02 -11.24
N LEU A 23 23.58 -15.78 -11.05
CA LEU A 23 24.44 -16.72 -10.32
C LEU A 23 24.02 -16.85 -8.84
N ASP A 24 23.68 -15.74 -8.20
CA ASP A 24 23.21 -15.75 -6.81
C ASP A 24 21.88 -16.50 -6.66
N TYR A 25 20.95 -16.34 -7.60
CA TYR A 25 19.69 -17.10 -7.65
C TYR A 25 19.96 -18.60 -7.83
N ALA A 26 20.80 -18.97 -8.79
CA ALA A 26 21.15 -20.37 -9.06
C ALA A 26 21.80 -21.04 -7.83
N MET A 27 22.75 -20.36 -7.20
CA MET A 27 23.40 -20.83 -5.97
C MET A 27 22.40 -20.98 -4.82
N ALA A 28 21.50 -20.02 -4.63
CA ALA A 28 20.52 -20.05 -3.53
C ALA A 28 19.45 -21.12 -3.71
N LEU A 29 19.04 -21.42 -4.95
CA LEU A 29 18.16 -22.55 -5.28
C LEU A 29 18.88 -23.89 -5.04
N ALA A 30 20.10 -24.02 -5.53
CA ALA A 30 20.88 -25.25 -5.40
C ALA A 30 21.22 -25.59 -3.93
N ALA A 31 21.57 -24.58 -3.13
CA ALA A 31 21.81 -24.72 -1.69
C ALA A 31 20.57 -25.20 -0.90
N ARG A 32 19.37 -25.10 -1.50
CA ARG A 32 18.09 -25.56 -0.95
C ARG A 32 17.63 -26.90 -1.53
N GLY A 33 18.48 -27.55 -2.32
CA GLY A 33 18.23 -28.88 -2.88
C GLY A 33 17.55 -28.89 -4.25
N ALA A 34 17.49 -27.74 -4.94
CA ALA A 34 17.07 -27.73 -6.34
C ALA A 34 18.19 -28.28 -7.25
N ARG A 35 17.78 -28.90 -8.35
CA ARG A 35 18.63 -29.26 -9.48
C ARG A 35 18.58 -28.13 -10.49
N VAL A 36 19.72 -27.55 -10.86
CA VAL A 36 19.74 -26.27 -11.58
C VAL A 36 20.42 -26.38 -12.94
N VAL A 37 19.79 -25.83 -13.97
CA VAL A 37 20.42 -25.55 -15.26
C VAL A 37 20.75 -24.06 -15.32
N ILE A 38 22.03 -23.74 -15.43
CA ILE A 38 22.49 -22.36 -15.67
C ILE A 38 22.69 -22.13 -17.16
N SER A 39 22.20 -21.00 -17.69
CA SER A 39 22.46 -20.61 -19.08
C SER A 39 23.05 -19.21 -19.14
N ASP A 40 24.09 -19.02 -19.94
CA ASP A 40 24.69 -17.71 -20.18
C ASP A 40 25.48 -17.69 -21.50
N LEU A 41 25.69 -16.51 -22.06
CA LEU A 41 26.54 -16.30 -23.23
C LEU A 41 28.01 -16.05 -22.83
N GLY A 42 28.23 -15.63 -21.57
CA GLY A 42 29.56 -15.31 -21.06
C GLY A 42 30.12 -14.00 -21.61
N THR A 43 29.28 -13.00 -21.88
CA THR A 43 29.74 -11.73 -22.49
C THR A 43 30.73 -10.96 -21.61
N ASP A 44 31.57 -10.15 -22.25
CA ASP A 44 32.55 -9.29 -21.59
C ASP A 44 31.93 -8.03 -20.93
N ARG A 45 32.76 -7.04 -20.58
CA ARG A 45 32.36 -5.85 -19.81
C ARG A 45 31.37 -4.93 -20.53
N SER A 46 31.34 -4.88 -21.87
CA SER A 46 30.34 -4.12 -22.65
C SER A 46 29.10 -4.97 -22.98
N GLY A 47 29.08 -6.23 -22.56
CA GLY A 47 28.08 -7.18 -23.04
C GLY A 47 28.40 -7.71 -24.43
N GLU A 48 29.61 -7.51 -24.94
CA GLU A 48 30.05 -7.99 -26.24
C GLU A 48 30.85 -9.29 -26.12
N GLY A 49 31.01 -10.01 -27.24
CA GLY A 49 31.79 -11.24 -27.30
C GLY A 49 31.19 -12.46 -26.58
N GLN A 50 31.90 -13.58 -26.68
CA GLN A 50 31.59 -14.83 -25.96
C GLN A 50 32.79 -15.19 -25.10
N ASN A 51 32.58 -15.42 -23.81
CA ASN A 51 33.55 -16.03 -22.92
C ASN A 51 32.94 -17.27 -22.26
N PRO A 52 32.94 -18.43 -22.96
CA PRO A 52 32.48 -19.70 -22.40
C PRO A 52 33.16 -20.05 -21.08
N ALA A 53 34.37 -19.55 -20.81
CA ALA A 53 35.07 -19.80 -19.56
C ALA A 53 34.32 -19.24 -18.34
N ALA A 54 33.56 -18.15 -18.47
CA ALA A 54 32.77 -17.62 -17.35
C ALA A 54 31.68 -18.60 -16.91
N VAL A 55 31.04 -19.28 -17.87
CA VAL A 55 30.03 -20.31 -17.61
C VAL A 55 30.68 -21.54 -16.98
N SER A 56 31.83 -21.97 -17.50
CA SER A 56 32.60 -23.08 -16.92
C SER A 56 33.03 -22.79 -15.48
N VAL A 57 33.50 -21.58 -15.18
CA VAL A 57 33.89 -21.17 -13.81
C VAL A 57 32.70 -21.19 -12.87
N ALA A 58 31.54 -20.67 -13.29
CA ALA A 58 30.32 -20.72 -12.48
C ALA A 58 29.88 -22.17 -12.21
N LEU A 59 29.91 -23.02 -13.23
CA LEU A 59 29.58 -24.45 -13.12
C LEU A 59 30.53 -25.18 -12.16
N GLU A 60 31.83 -24.99 -12.31
CA GLU A 60 32.86 -25.58 -11.43
C GLU A 60 32.70 -25.10 -9.99
N THR A 61 32.39 -23.82 -9.78
CA THR A 61 32.15 -23.24 -8.45
C THR A 61 30.93 -23.87 -7.77
N LEU A 62 29.82 -24.05 -8.49
CA LEU A 62 28.60 -24.64 -7.95
C LEU A 62 28.78 -26.14 -7.68
N ARG A 63 29.39 -26.89 -8.61
CA ARG A 63 29.68 -28.32 -8.43
C ARG A 63 30.71 -28.56 -7.33
N GLY A 64 31.69 -27.68 -7.16
CA GLY A 64 32.66 -27.72 -6.07
C GLY A 64 32.02 -27.60 -4.67
N GLN A 65 30.84 -27.01 -4.59
CA GLN A 65 30.02 -26.95 -3.37
C GLN A 65 29.08 -28.17 -3.20
N GLY A 66 29.15 -29.14 -4.11
CA GLY A 66 28.34 -30.36 -4.08
C GLY A 66 26.95 -30.21 -4.69
N PHE A 67 26.69 -29.13 -5.42
CA PHE A 67 25.38 -28.88 -6.03
C PHE A 67 25.18 -29.64 -7.35
N ASP A 68 23.95 -30.08 -7.59
CA ASP A 68 23.55 -30.76 -8.82
C ASP A 68 23.18 -29.72 -9.90
N VAL A 69 24.19 -29.34 -10.68
CA VAL A 69 24.11 -28.26 -11.67
C VAL A 69 24.68 -28.71 -13.02
N VAL A 70 24.00 -28.32 -14.10
CA VAL A 70 24.49 -28.42 -15.48
C VAL A 70 24.45 -27.04 -16.14
N ALA A 71 25.29 -26.83 -17.16
CA ALA A 71 25.39 -25.55 -17.83
C ALA A 71 25.08 -25.65 -19.32
N HIS A 72 24.50 -24.58 -19.84
CA HIS A 72 24.24 -24.33 -21.25
C HIS A 72 24.95 -23.03 -21.66
N VAL A 73 25.61 -23.05 -22.81
CA VAL A 73 26.23 -21.87 -23.41
C VAL A 73 25.54 -21.63 -24.75
N GLY A 74 24.79 -20.55 -24.87
CA GLY A 74 24.04 -20.26 -26.09
C GLY A 74 23.42 -18.86 -26.15
N HIS A 75 23.07 -18.45 -27.36
CA HIS A 75 22.35 -17.24 -27.71
C HIS A 75 20.85 -17.45 -27.56
N LEU A 76 20.29 -16.93 -26.47
CA LEU A 76 18.84 -16.99 -26.23
C LEU A 76 18.02 -16.13 -27.21
N GLU A 77 18.68 -15.39 -28.09
CA GLU A 77 18.08 -14.69 -29.23
C GLU A 77 17.73 -15.64 -30.39
N ASN A 78 18.07 -16.93 -30.28
CA ASN A 78 17.68 -18.00 -31.20
C ASN A 78 16.69 -18.97 -30.54
N GLU A 79 15.57 -19.25 -31.23
CA GLU A 79 14.55 -20.19 -30.77
C GLU A 79 15.11 -21.61 -30.55
N GLU A 80 15.98 -22.07 -31.45
CA GLU A 80 16.58 -23.40 -31.40
C GLU A 80 17.43 -23.56 -30.14
N GLU A 81 18.26 -22.57 -29.81
CA GLU A 81 19.10 -22.61 -28.60
C GLU A 81 18.25 -22.47 -27.32
N CYS A 82 17.09 -21.79 -27.38
CA CYS A 82 16.12 -21.80 -26.28
C CYS A 82 15.48 -23.19 -26.09
N ARG A 83 15.19 -23.89 -27.20
CA ARG A 83 14.70 -25.28 -27.17
C ARG A 83 15.73 -26.20 -26.57
N GLU A 84 16.98 -26.14 -27.04
CA GLU A 84 18.10 -26.95 -26.55
C GLU A 84 18.32 -26.76 -25.03
N LEU A 85 18.22 -25.53 -24.53
CA LEU A 85 18.30 -25.26 -23.09
C LEU A 85 17.20 -25.99 -22.29
N VAL A 86 15.95 -25.95 -22.76
CA VAL A 86 14.85 -26.65 -22.10
C VAL A 86 15.05 -28.16 -22.19
N GLU A 87 15.42 -28.68 -23.36
CA GLU A 87 15.69 -30.10 -23.57
C GLU A 87 16.86 -30.61 -22.72
N LEU A 88 17.87 -29.78 -22.46
CA LEU A 88 18.97 -30.10 -21.55
C LEU A 88 18.47 -30.39 -20.14
N ALA A 89 17.55 -29.57 -19.61
CA ALA A 89 16.94 -29.77 -18.29
C ALA A 89 16.18 -31.09 -18.22
N ILE A 90 15.41 -31.40 -19.27
CA ILE A 90 14.63 -32.63 -19.35
C ILE A 90 15.53 -33.86 -19.49
N ALA A 91 16.56 -33.80 -20.34
CA ALA A 91 17.48 -34.90 -20.56
C ALA A 91 18.29 -35.25 -19.29
N HIS A 92 18.68 -34.24 -18.50
CA HIS A 92 19.49 -34.45 -17.30
C HIS A 92 18.66 -34.75 -16.05
N PHE A 93 17.55 -34.05 -15.85
CA PHE A 93 16.80 -34.08 -14.59
C PHE A 93 15.39 -34.66 -14.71
N GLY A 94 14.90 -34.87 -15.94
CA GLY A 94 13.60 -35.50 -16.22
C GLY A 94 12.37 -34.62 -16.00
N ALA A 95 12.54 -33.37 -15.55
CA ALA A 95 11.46 -32.46 -15.21
C ALA A 95 11.87 -30.99 -15.36
N LEU A 96 10.89 -30.09 -15.29
CA LEU A 96 11.11 -28.65 -15.19
C LEU A 96 9.98 -28.04 -14.33
N ASP A 97 10.34 -27.46 -13.20
CA ASP A 97 9.40 -26.83 -12.26
C ASP A 97 9.47 -25.30 -12.32
N ILE A 98 10.68 -24.75 -12.52
CA ILE A 98 10.96 -23.33 -12.35
C ILE A 98 11.73 -22.79 -13.57
N LEU A 99 11.26 -21.69 -14.14
CA LEU A 99 11.97 -20.93 -15.17
C LEU A 99 12.21 -19.50 -14.69
N ILE A 100 13.47 -19.12 -14.49
CA ILE A 100 13.86 -17.74 -14.17
C ILE A 100 14.56 -17.14 -15.38
N HIS A 101 13.87 -16.25 -16.10
CA HIS A 101 14.47 -15.45 -17.16
C HIS A 101 15.08 -14.18 -16.59
N ASN A 102 16.38 -14.25 -16.27
CA ASN A 102 17.17 -13.14 -15.74
C ASN A 102 18.17 -12.57 -16.76
N ALA A 103 18.48 -13.32 -17.84
CA ALA A 103 19.36 -12.83 -18.89
C ALA A 103 18.90 -11.47 -19.41
N GLY A 104 19.85 -10.55 -19.53
CA GLY A 104 19.56 -9.18 -19.91
C GLY A 104 20.81 -8.49 -20.42
N TRP A 105 20.57 -7.47 -21.23
CA TRP A 105 21.58 -6.61 -21.81
C TRP A 105 21.15 -5.16 -21.64
N VAL A 106 22.11 -4.27 -21.40
CA VAL A 106 21.87 -2.83 -21.36
C VAL A 106 23.03 -2.14 -22.04
N ASP A 107 22.69 -1.19 -22.87
CA ASP A 107 23.62 -0.22 -23.43
C ASP A 107 22.82 1.05 -23.75
N TYR A 108 23.52 2.15 -24.02
CA TYR A 108 22.92 3.47 -24.24
C TYR A 108 23.06 3.88 -25.71
N GLN A 109 21.93 4.11 -26.38
CA GLN A 109 21.91 4.66 -27.72
C GLN A 109 20.76 5.67 -27.85
N GLY A 110 21.11 6.89 -28.28
CA GLY A 110 20.14 7.95 -28.50
C GLY A 110 19.18 7.61 -29.63
N ILE A 111 17.96 8.15 -29.59
CA ILE A 111 16.91 7.81 -30.57
C ILE A 111 17.30 8.16 -32.02
N GLU A 112 18.07 9.23 -32.23
CA GLU A 112 18.55 9.65 -33.56
C GLU A 112 19.67 8.75 -34.10
N THR A 113 20.41 8.08 -33.21
CA THR A 113 21.53 7.20 -33.56
C THR A 113 21.15 5.73 -33.48
N GLN A 114 19.85 5.43 -33.38
CA GLN A 114 19.39 4.08 -33.12
C GLN A 114 19.66 3.17 -34.32
N GLU A 115 20.39 2.09 -34.09
CA GLU A 115 20.72 1.11 -35.12
C GLU A 115 19.82 -0.12 -35.04
N GLN A 116 19.50 -0.70 -36.19
CA GLN A 116 18.69 -1.91 -36.26
C GLN A 116 19.31 -3.05 -35.45
N ALA A 117 20.62 -3.29 -35.57
CA ALA A 117 21.31 -4.35 -34.83
C ALA A 117 21.23 -4.17 -33.31
N PHE A 118 21.27 -2.93 -32.82
CA PHE A 118 21.11 -2.60 -31.41
C PHE A 118 19.70 -2.93 -30.91
N LEU A 119 18.68 -2.54 -31.70
CA LEU A 119 17.29 -2.84 -31.39
C LEU A 119 17.01 -4.34 -31.42
N ASP A 120 17.46 -5.03 -32.48
CA ASP A 120 17.29 -6.47 -32.67
C ASP A 120 17.90 -7.25 -31.50
N ARG A 121 19.07 -6.84 -31.03
CA ARG A 121 19.70 -7.41 -29.84
C ARG A 121 18.88 -7.20 -28.57
N ALA A 122 18.43 -5.97 -28.31
CA ALA A 122 17.62 -5.64 -27.13
C ALA A 122 16.32 -6.46 -27.08
N LEU A 123 15.66 -6.60 -28.24
CA LEU A 123 14.41 -7.34 -28.39
C LEU A 123 14.63 -8.86 -28.39
N GLY A 124 15.73 -9.35 -28.99
CA GLY A 124 16.08 -10.76 -28.97
C GLY A 124 16.17 -11.28 -27.54
N ILE A 125 16.90 -10.59 -26.66
CA ILE A 125 17.09 -11.02 -25.28
C ILE A 125 15.88 -10.74 -24.37
N SER A 126 15.13 -9.67 -24.63
CA SER A 126 14.07 -9.19 -23.72
C SER A 126 12.65 -9.50 -24.22
N VAL A 127 12.47 -9.99 -25.43
CA VAL A 127 11.16 -10.34 -25.99
C VAL A 127 11.18 -11.76 -26.53
N HIS A 128 12.10 -12.07 -27.44
CA HIS A 128 12.08 -13.38 -28.09
C HIS A 128 12.46 -14.50 -27.11
N ALA A 129 13.59 -14.36 -26.41
CA ALA A 129 14.08 -15.33 -25.43
C ALA A 129 13.01 -15.79 -24.41
N PRO A 130 12.37 -14.92 -23.61
CA PRO A 130 11.38 -15.36 -22.63
C PRO A 130 10.16 -16.04 -23.28
N VAL A 131 9.75 -15.62 -24.48
CA VAL A 131 8.62 -16.22 -25.21
C VAL A 131 8.98 -17.62 -25.70
N TRP A 132 10.14 -17.82 -26.31
CA TRP A 132 10.58 -19.14 -26.77
C TRP A 132 10.86 -20.08 -25.60
N LEU A 133 11.52 -19.59 -24.55
CA LEU A 133 11.73 -20.38 -23.33
C LEU A 133 10.41 -20.83 -22.73
N ALA A 134 9.43 -19.91 -22.58
CA ALA A 134 8.10 -20.27 -22.10
C ALA A 134 7.42 -21.28 -23.03
N LYS A 135 7.45 -21.06 -24.35
CA LYS A 135 6.87 -21.97 -25.37
C LYS A 135 7.40 -23.40 -25.23
N HIS A 136 8.72 -23.57 -25.12
CA HIS A 136 9.33 -24.89 -25.03
C HIS A 136 9.21 -25.51 -23.64
N ALA A 137 9.26 -24.70 -22.58
CA ALA A 137 9.06 -25.14 -21.19
C ALA A 137 7.60 -25.52 -20.89
N TRP A 138 6.62 -24.94 -21.61
CA TRP A 138 5.20 -24.98 -21.24
C TRP A 138 4.67 -26.38 -20.98
N LYS A 139 4.93 -27.32 -21.91
CA LYS A 139 4.45 -28.70 -21.80
C LYS A 139 5.01 -29.44 -20.57
N HIS A 140 6.19 -29.04 -20.10
CA HIS A 140 6.85 -29.62 -18.93
C HIS A 140 6.39 -28.93 -17.64
N LEU A 141 6.22 -27.61 -17.66
CA LEU A 141 5.65 -26.86 -16.54
C LEU A 141 4.23 -27.33 -16.19
N LYS A 142 3.40 -27.69 -17.19
CA LYS A 142 2.07 -28.31 -16.94
C LYS A 142 2.13 -29.63 -16.17
N GLN A 143 3.28 -30.30 -16.11
CA GLN A 143 3.47 -31.56 -15.39
C GLN A 143 4.03 -31.34 -13.97
N ALA A 144 4.49 -30.13 -13.66
CA ALA A 144 5.02 -29.79 -12.35
C ALA A 144 3.88 -29.57 -11.34
N GLU A 145 4.15 -29.83 -10.07
CA GLU A 145 3.19 -29.65 -8.97
C GLU A 145 2.95 -28.16 -8.65
N ALA A 146 4.00 -27.35 -8.75
CA ALA A 146 3.97 -25.91 -8.47
C ALA A 146 4.82 -25.14 -9.49
N PRO A 147 4.39 -25.08 -10.77
CA PRO A 147 5.17 -24.46 -11.83
C PRO A 147 5.31 -22.96 -11.61
N ARG A 148 6.53 -22.43 -11.83
CA ARG A 148 6.85 -21.00 -11.64
C ARG A 148 7.63 -20.44 -12.81
N ILE A 149 7.23 -19.25 -13.25
CA ILE A 149 8.03 -18.43 -14.18
C ILE A 149 8.31 -17.08 -13.50
N VAL A 150 9.58 -16.70 -13.44
CA VAL A 150 10.01 -15.38 -12.95
C VAL A 150 10.73 -14.64 -14.07
N LEU A 151 10.17 -13.51 -14.47
CA LEU A 151 10.70 -12.61 -15.49
C LEU A 151 11.44 -11.43 -14.85
N THR A 152 12.28 -10.72 -15.60
CA THR A 152 13.12 -9.63 -15.04
C THR A 152 12.89 -8.31 -15.77
N THR A 153 12.08 -7.43 -15.17
CA THR A 153 11.83 -6.05 -15.62
C THR A 153 12.80 -5.04 -14.95
N SER A 154 12.50 -3.74 -14.99
CA SER A 154 13.34 -2.68 -14.43
C SER A 154 12.54 -1.44 -14.06
N ASP A 155 12.83 -0.84 -12.91
CA ASP A 155 12.25 0.42 -12.45
C ASP A 155 12.54 1.58 -13.43
N ARG A 156 13.65 1.51 -14.17
CA ARG A 156 13.99 2.49 -15.24
C ARG A 156 13.06 2.40 -16.45
N ALA A 157 12.40 1.27 -16.62
CA ALA A 157 11.43 1.05 -17.68
C ALA A 157 10.00 1.37 -17.20
N MET A 158 9.68 1.03 -15.96
CA MET A 158 8.33 1.18 -15.39
C MET A 158 8.00 2.61 -14.95
N TYR A 159 8.96 3.35 -14.41
CA TYR A 159 8.71 4.67 -13.84
C TYR A 159 9.41 5.77 -14.62
N GLN A 160 8.63 6.71 -15.15
CA GLN A 160 9.15 7.85 -15.91
C GLN A 160 10.21 8.65 -15.13
N ARG A 161 10.02 8.83 -13.81
CA ARG A 161 10.99 9.54 -12.93
C ARG A 161 12.36 8.87 -12.83
N TYR A 162 12.48 7.58 -13.18
CA TYR A 162 13.74 6.82 -13.17
C TYR A 162 14.27 6.52 -14.58
N ALA A 163 13.53 6.89 -15.62
CA ALA A 163 13.93 6.71 -17.00
C ALA A 163 15.19 7.54 -17.31
N GLN A 164 16.03 7.02 -18.22
CA GLN A 164 17.24 7.70 -18.65
C GLN A 164 17.27 7.89 -20.16
N PRO A 165 17.83 9.01 -20.65
CA PRO A 165 18.13 9.18 -22.07
C PRO A 165 18.99 8.03 -22.60
N GLY A 166 18.72 7.59 -23.82
CA GLY A 166 19.48 6.51 -24.48
C GLY A 166 19.03 5.09 -24.17
N LEU A 167 18.04 4.87 -23.30
CA LEU A 167 17.57 3.53 -22.92
C LEU A 167 16.26 3.10 -23.62
N VAL A 168 15.90 3.67 -24.77
CA VAL A 168 14.60 3.40 -25.40
C VAL A 168 14.38 1.91 -25.67
N ALA A 169 15.32 1.24 -26.35
CA ALA A 169 15.22 -0.19 -26.65
C ALA A 169 15.28 -1.07 -25.38
N TYR A 170 16.13 -0.70 -24.41
CA TYR A 170 16.20 -1.38 -23.13
C TYR A 170 14.86 -1.29 -22.37
N SER A 171 14.30 -0.09 -22.24
CA SER A 171 13.03 0.14 -21.54
C SER A 171 11.87 -0.55 -22.25
N ALA A 172 11.84 -0.54 -23.59
CA ALA A 172 10.87 -1.31 -24.36
C ALA A 172 10.97 -2.83 -24.05
N GLY A 173 12.18 -3.38 -24.09
CA GLY A 173 12.43 -4.79 -23.75
C GLY A 173 12.05 -5.14 -22.30
N LYS A 174 12.37 -4.28 -21.33
CA LYS A 174 12.01 -4.50 -19.93
C LYS A 174 10.52 -4.35 -19.65
N MET A 175 9.81 -3.45 -20.34
CA MET A 175 8.35 -3.37 -20.28
C MET A 175 7.67 -4.56 -20.97
N ALA A 176 8.28 -5.13 -22.02
CA ALA A 176 7.76 -6.34 -22.65
C ALA A 176 7.67 -7.52 -21.67
N GLN A 177 8.57 -7.62 -20.69
CA GLN A 177 8.50 -8.62 -19.62
C GLN A 177 7.18 -8.54 -18.84
N VAL A 178 6.68 -7.32 -18.59
CA VAL A 178 5.40 -7.12 -17.88
C VAL A 178 4.23 -7.55 -18.77
N GLY A 179 4.27 -7.24 -20.08
CA GLY A 179 3.27 -7.71 -21.04
C GLY A 179 3.23 -9.23 -21.16
N ILE A 180 4.40 -9.87 -21.27
CA ILE A 180 4.56 -11.33 -21.32
C ILE A 180 4.04 -11.97 -20.01
N MET A 181 4.39 -11.40 -18.86
CA MET A 181 3.90 -11.84 -17.55
C MET A 181 2.37 -11.83 -17.49
N ASN A 182 1.74 -10.73 -17.89
CA ASN A 182 0.29 -10.59 -17.84
C ASN A 182 -0.40 -11.63 -18.73
N ALA A 183 0.08 -11.82 -19.96
CA ALA A 183 -0.49 -12.80 -20.89
C ALA A 183 -0.30 -14.23 -20.40
N LEU A 184 0.92 -14.62 -20.03
CA LEU A 184 1.22 -15.98 -19.57
C LEU A 184 0.55 -16.30 -18.23
N SER A 185 0.33 -15.31 -17.35
CA SER A 185 -0.46 -15.51 -16.12
C SER A 185 -1.88 -15.97 -16.41
N MET A 186 -2.50 -15.45 -17.48
CA MET A 186 -3.83 -15.84 -17.89
C MET A 186 -3.84 -17.19 -18.59
N GLU A 187 -2.88 -17.45 -19.50
CA GLU A 187 -2.73 -18.75 -20.16
C GLU A 187 -2.39 -19.88 -19.17
N GLY A 188 -1.67 -19.55 -18.10
CA GLY A 188 -1.22 -20.49 -17.07
C GLY A 188 -2.27 -20.84 -16.02
N LEU A 189 -3.37 -20.07 -15.93
CA LEU A 189 -4.33 -20.13 -14.83
C LEU A 189 -4.95 -21.52 -14.67
N GLU A 190 -5.37 -22.15 -15.77
CA GLU A 190 -5.98 -23.50 -15.76
C GLU A 190 -4.98 -24.62 -15.37
N HIS A 191 -3.69 -24.33 -15.41
CA HIS A 191 -2.60 -25.27 -15.14
C HIS A 191 -1.84 -24.95 -13.85
N GLY A 192 -2.24 -23.92 -13.11
CA GLY A 192 -1.53 -23.47 -11.91
C GLY A 192 -0.12 -22.92 -12.16
N ILE A 193 0.19 -22.52 -13.40
CA ILE A 193 1.46 -21.87 -13.76
C ILE A 193 1.38 -20.42 -13.32
N LEU A 194 2.14 -20.07 -12.28
CA LEU A 194 2.22 -18.69 -11.80
C LEU A 194 3.40 -17.99 -12.46
N VAL A 195 3.13 -16.82 -13.03
CA VAL A 195 4.10 -16.00 -13.75
C VAL A 195 4.17 -14.63 -13.08
N ASN A 196 5.35 -14.27 -12.58
CA ASN A 196 5.59 -12.99 -11.93
C ASN A 196 6.86 -12.35 -12.51
N ALA A 197 7.06 -11.07 -12.23
CA ALA A 197 8.26 -10.35 -12.61
C ALA A 197 8.98 -9.80 -11.37
N VAL A 198 10.29 -9.64 -11.47
CA VAL A 198 11.11 -8.89 -10.51
C VAL A 198 11.67 -7.65 -11.18
N SER A 199 11.68 -6.54 -10.46
CA SER A 199 12.43 -5.31 -10.77
C SER A 199 13.55 -5.17 -9.75
N PRO A 200 14.74 -5.76 -10.02
CA PRO A 200 15.82 -5.80 -9.05
C PRO A 200 16.72 -4.56 -9.16
N VAL A 201 17.22 -4.09 -8.03
CA VAL A 201 18.34 -3.13 -7.99
C VAL A 201 19.52 -3.78 -7.27
N ALA A 202 20.56 -4.06 -8.04
CA ALA A 202 21.83 -4.51 -7.51
C ALA A 202 22.99 -3.81 -8.23
N LYS A 203 23.98 -3.36 -7.46
CA LYS A 203 25.29 -2.91 -7.96
C LYS A 203 26.02 -4.13 -8.51
N THR A 204 25.75 -4.42 -9.77
CA THR A 204 26.45 -5.45 -10.53
C THR A 204 27.46 -4.78 -11.47
N ARG A 205 28.20 -5.59 -12.25
CA ARG A 205 29.07 -5.12 -13.33
C ARG A 205 28.39 -4.10 -14.26
N MET A 206 27.08 -4.25 -14.46
CA MET A 206 26.23 -3.37 -15.27
C MET A 206 26.22 -1.90 -14.80
N TRP A 207 26.68 -1.63 -13.56
CA TRP A 207 26.83 -0.30 -12.95
C TRP A 207 28.29 0.16 -12.84
N GLY A 208 29.24 -0.55 -13.45
CA GLY A 208 30.66 -0.17 -13.45
C GLY A 208 31.44 -0.49 -12.16
N VAL A 209 30.89 -1.32 -11.26
CA VAL A 209 31.49 -1.63 -9.96
C VAL A 209 32.56 -2.73 -10.06
N THR A 210 33.76 -2.50 -9.49
CA THR A 210 34.91 -3.44 -9.51
C THR A 210 35.21 -4.10 -8.16
N GLN A 211 34.57 -3.66 -7.07
CA GLN A 211 34.70 -4.22 -5.72
C GLN A 211 33.35 -4.71 -5.19
N PRO A 212 33.32 -5.64 -4.21
CA PRO A 212 32.07 -6.05 -3.56
C PRO A 212 31.35 -4.80 -3.02
N PRO A 213 30.11 -4.52 -3.43
CA PRO A 213 29.46 -3.27 -3.05
C PRO A 213 28.98 -3.35 -1.59
N GLU A 214 29.08 -2.24 -0.86
CA GLU A 214 28.58 -2.17 0.54
C GLU A 214 27.05 -2.21 0.61
N GLU A 215 26.38 -1.72 -0.45
CA GLU A 215 24.94 -1.68 -0.63
C GLU A 215 24.52 -2.24 -2.01
N LEU A 216 23.23 -2.53 -2.22
CA LEU A 216 22.68 -3.06 -3.46
C LEU A 216 23.32 -4.41 -3.85
N LYS A 217 23.46 -5.30 -2.86
CA LYS A 217 24.04 -6.63 -3.04
C LYS A 217 23.04 -7.58 -3.72
N PRO A 218 23.46 -8.47 -4.63
CA PRO A 218 22.59 -9.51 -5.20
C PRO A 218 21.84 -10.34 -4.14
N GLN A 219 22.52 -10.70 -3.04
CA GLN A 219 21.97 -11.49 -1.94
C GLN A 219 20.75 -10.85 -1.26
N TRP A 220 20.60 -9.54 -1.42
CA TRP A 220 19.50 -8.77 -0.85
C TRP A 220 18.25 -8.73 -1.75
N VAL A 221 18.37 -9.19 -3.00
CA VAL A 221 17.25 -9.38 -3.94
C VAL A 221 16.76 -10.82 -3.91
N THR A 222 17.70 -11.77 -3.77
CA THR A 222 17.47 -13.21 -3.88
C THR A 222 16.31 -13.77 -3.06
N PRO A 223 16.07 -13.37 -1.78
CA PRO A 223 14.92 -13.87 -1.03
C PRO A 223 13.58 -13.61 -1.72
N GLY A 224 13.41 -12.45 -2.36
CA GLY A 224 12.20 -12.09 -3.09
C GLY A 224 12.00 -12.93 -4.34
N VAL A 225 13.07 -13.17 -5.11
CA VAL A 225 13.02 -14.02 -6.31
C VAL A 225 12.73 -15.47 -5.95
N LEU A 226 13.34 -16.00 -4.88
CA LEU A 226 13.02 -17.32 -4.37
C LEU A 226 11.56 -17.40 -3.90
N TYR A 227 11.03 -16.39 -3.22
CA TYR A 227 9.60 -16.37 -2.86
C TYR A 227 8.71 -16.54 -4.10
N LEU A 228 8.92 -15.72 -5.14
CA LEU A 228 8.19 -15.82 -6.42
C LEU A 228 8.36 -17.18 -7.12
N ALA A 229 9.54 -17.79 -7.00
CA ALA A 229 9.87 -19.08 -7.59
C ALA A 229 9.45 -20.28 -6.72
N SER A 230 8.79 -20.06 -5.58
CA SER A 230 8.42 -21.12 -4.64
C SER A 230 6.91 -21.40 -4.60
N PRO A 231 6.49 -22.57 -4.08
CA PRO A 231 5.09 -22.86 -3.73
C PRO A 231 4.51 -21.94 -2.65
N LEU A 232 5.33 -21.13 -1.95
CA LEU A 232 4.84 -20.17 -0.95
C LEU A 232 4.15 -18.96 -1.61
N CYS A 233 4.59 -18.57 -2.80
CA CYS A 233 3.90 -17.57 -3.60
C CYS A 233 2.67 -18.20 -4.24
N ARG A 234 1.50 -17.62 -3.95
CA ARG A 234 0.19 -18.01 -4.49
C ARG A 234 -0.35 -17.02 -5.51
N ASP A 235 0.39 -15.95 -5.76
CA ASP A 235 0.00 -14.85 -6.62
C ASP A 235 0.64 -14.99 -8.01
N THR A 236 -0.05 -14.48 -9.03
CA THR A 236 0.45 -14.35 -10.41
C THR A 236 0.17 -12.94 -10.91
N GLY A 237 0.95 -12.46 -11.88
CA GLY A 237 0.77 -11.12 -12.44
C GLY A 237 1.25 -9.97 -11.55
N TYR A 238 2.15 -10.26 -10.59
CA TYR A 238 2.77 -9.24 -9.74
C TYR A 238 4.21 -8.94 -10.15
N ILE A 239 4.59 -7.68 -9.94
CA ILE A 239 5.95 -7.19 -10.13
C ILE A 239 6.55 -6.93 -8.75
N LEU A 240 7.59 -7.67 -8.37
CA LEU A 240 8.30 -7.47 -7.12
C LEU A 240 9.48 -6.51 -7.32
N ARG A 241 9.42 -5.33 -6.72
CA ARG A 241 10.56 -4.42 -6.60
C ARG A 241 11.42 -4.88 -5.44
N ALA A 242 12.72 -5.06 -5.69
CA ALA A 242 13.62 -5.65 -4.71
C ALA A 242 14.97 -4.91 -4.68
N SER A 243 15.34 -4.40 -3.52
CA SER A 243 16.58 -3.63 -3.30
C SER A 243 16.91 -3.60 -1.81
N ASN A 244 18.19 -3.75 -1.43
CA ASN A 244 18.64 -3.60 -0.04
C ASN A 244 17.87 -4.42 1.02
N GLY A 245 17.36 -5.61 0.64
CA GLY A 245 16.62 -6.50 1.54
C GLY A 245 15.18 -6.03 1.76
N GLN A 246 14.75 -5.02 1.01
CA GLN A 246 13.41 -4.47 1.02
C GLN A 246 12.68 -4.90 -0.23
N PHE A 247 11.38 -5.18 -0.07
CA PHE A 247 10.54 -5.73 -1.10
C PHE A 247 9.21 -4.97 -1.14
N THR A 248 8.77 -4.58 -2.33
CA THR A 248 7.46 -3.99 -2.56
C THR A 248 6.85 -4.63 -3.80
N ALA A 249 5.66 -5.20 -3.69
CA ALA A 249 4.94 -5.75 -4.83
C ALA A 249 4.06 -4.65 -5.47
N THR A 250 3.99 -4.62 -6.79
CA THR A 250 3.13 -3.71 -7.55
C THR A 250 2.53 -4.42 -8.76
N ARG A 251 1.42 -3.87 -9.28
CA ARG A 251 0.76 -4.27 -10.52
C ARG A 251 -0.01 -3.08 -11.06
N PHE A 252 -0.38 -3.12 -12.34
CA PHE A 252 -1.36 -2.15 -12.85
C PHE A 252 -2.74 -2.47 -12.28
N SER A 253 -3.38 -1.48 -11.69
CA SER A 253 -4.73 -1.56 -11.11
C SER A 253 -5.66 -0.59 -11.83
N GLU A 254 -6.92 -0.99 -11.99
CA GLU A 254 -7.99 -0.13 -12.51
C GLU A 254 -8.86 0.44 -11.39
N ASN A 255 -9.73 1.39 -11.75
CA ASN A 255 -10.75 1.91 -10.84
C ASN A 255 -11.74 0.81 -10.45
N SER A 256 -12.31 0.92 -9.25
CA SER A 256 -13.43 0.06 -8.84
C SER A 256 -14.64 0.32 -9.75
N GLY A 257 -15.33 -0.73 -10.17
CA GLY A 257 -16.54 -0.64 -11.01
C GLY A 257 -16.29 -0.66 -12.51
N VAL A 258 -15.03 -0.78 -12.96
CA VAL A 258 -14.71 -0.92 -14.39
C VAL A 258 -15.38 -2.17 -14.97
N SER A 259 -16.09 -1.98 -16.07
CA SER A 259 -16.62 -3.03 -16.95
C SER A 259 -15.94 -2.89 -18.32
N TYR A 260 -14.66 -3.24 -18.40
CA TYR A 260 -13.87 -3.14 -19.62
C TYR A 260 -14.46 -4.02 -20.76
N PRO A 261 -14.48 -3.53 -22.03
CA PRO A 261 -14.02 -2.22 -22.49
C PRO A 261 -15.12 -1.15 -22.52
N ARG A 262 -16.30 -1.41 -21.94
CA ARG A 262 -17.51 -0.58 -22.13
C ARG A 262 -17.60 0.59 -21.17
N ASP A 263 -17.18 0.40 -19.93
CA ASP A 263 -17.24 1.41 -18.89
C ASP A 263 -15.92 1.36 -18.09
N LEU A 264 -15.18 2.46 -18.12
CA LEU A 264 -13.93 2.62 -17.36
C LEU A 264 -14.17 3.22 -15.96
N ALA A 265 -15.43 3.34 -15.54
CA ALA A 265 -15.88 3.96 -14.31
C ALA A 265 -15.22 5.33 -14.09
N ARG A 266 -15.21 6.17 -15.14
CA ARG A 266 -14.42 7.40 -15.18
C ARG A 266 -15.07 8.50 -16.00
N VAL A 267 -14.45 9.69 -15.95
CA VAL A 267 -14.82 10.93 -16.64
C VAL A 267 -15.29 10.66 -18.08
N GLU A 268 -16.57 10.92 -18.31
CA GLU A 268 -17.13 11.00 -19.66
C GLU A 268 -16.64 12.29 -20.33
N ALA A 269 -16.37 12.25 -21.63
CA ALA A 269 -16.13 13.42 -22.46
C ALA A 269 -16.47 13.09 -23.91
N SER A 270 -17.14 14.01 -24.58
CA SER A 270 -17.68 13.84 -25.94
C SER A 270 -17.00 14.73 -26.99
N SER A 271 -16.11 15.63 -26.56
CA SER A 271 -15.36 16.52 -27.45
C SER A 271 -13.92 16.74 -26.96
N LEU A 272 -13.05 17.21 -27.86
CA LEU A 272 -11.68 17.59 -27.52
C LEU A 272 -11.63 18.68 -26.45
N GLY A 273 -12.56 19.64 -26.50
CA GLY A 273 -12.66 20.71 -25.50
C GLY A 273 -12.97 20.16 -24.11
N GLU A 274 -13.94 19.25 -24.01
CA GLU A 274 -14.29 18.61 -22.73
C GLU A 274 -13.16 17.76 -22.17
N VAL A 275 -12.43 17.04 -23.03
CA VAL A 275 -11.24 16.29 -22.60
C VAL A 275 -10.17 17.22 -22.04
N ALA A 276 -9.90 18.35 -22.72
CA ALA A 276 -8.90 19.31 -22.28
C ALA A 276 -9.29 19.99 -20.94
N GLU A 277 -10.55 20.41 -20.81
CA GLU A 277 -11.09 20.99 -19.57
C GLU A 277 -11.04 20.01 -18.40
N ARG A 278 -11.33 18.74 -18.66
CA ARG A 278 -11.36 17.68 -17.64
C ARG A 278 -10.03 16.96 -17.49
N TRP A 279 -8.95 17.40 -18.14
CA TRP A 279 -7.66 16.70 -18.15
C TRP A 279 -7.11 16.48 -16.74
N SER A 280 -7.24 17.46 -15.85
CA SER A 280 -6.83 17.33 -14.44
C SER A 280 -7.54 16.18 -13.74
N LEU A 281 -8.84 16.02 -13.97
CA LEU A 281 -9.59 14.89 -13.46
C LEU A 281 -9.16 13.60 -14.19
N ILE A 282 -9.02 13.60 -15.52
CA ILE A 282 -8.67 12.38 -16.28
C ILE A 282 -7.35 11.76 -15.80
N LYS A 283 -6.35 12.58 -15.45
CA LYS A 283 -5.03 12.10 -15.01
C LYS A 283 -4.92 11.78 -13.51
N GLU A 284 -5.95 12.06 -12.71
CA GLU A 284 -5.98 11.66 -11.31
C GLU A 284 -6.28 10.16 -11.19
N CYS A 285 -5.33 9.42 -10.62
CA CYS A 285 -5.52 8.05 -10.15
C CYS A 285 -5.39 8.02 -8.63
N HIS A 286 -6.03 7.01 -8.04
CA HIS A 286 -6.00 6.61 -6.62
C HIS A 286 -7.15 7.14 -5.76
N TYR A 287 -8.03 6.17 -5.46
CA TYR A 287 -9.20 6.21 -4.59
C TYR A 287 -10.31 7.14 -5.04
N VAL A 288 -11.33 6.56 -5.66
CA VAL A 288 -12.59 7.26 -5.90
C VAL A 288 -13.41 7.20 -4.61
N PRO A 289 -13.66 8.32 -3.91
CA PRO A 289 -14.54 8.30 -2.75
C PRO A 289 -15.94 7.92 -3.20
N THR A 290 -16.43 6.80 -2.69
CA THR A 290 -17.79 6.35 -2.91
C THR A 290 -18.67 6.83 -1.77
N LYS A 291 -19.76 7.52 -2.08
CA LYS A 291 -20.78 7.83 -1.07
C LYS A 291 -21.41 6.52 -0.61
N VAL A 292 -21.35 6.25 0.70
CA VAL A 292 -21.90 5.02 1.31
C VAL A 292 -23.25 5.26 1.97
N ALA A 293 -23.54 6.48 2.43
CA ALA A 293 -24.84 6.81 3.01
C ALA A 293 -25.16 8.30 2.88
N ASN A 294 -26.45 8.61 2.74
CA ASN A 294 -26.98 9.97 2.71
C ASN A 294 -27.39 10.37 4.13
N THR A 295 -26.45 10.96 4.87
CA THR A 295 -26.60 11.30 6.29
C THR A 295 -26.94 12.77 6.49
N ARG A 296 -26.47 13.65 5.60
CA ARG A 296 -26.62 15.11 5.70
C ARG A 296 -26.32 15.68 7.09
N ALA A 297 -25.34 15.09 7.77
CA ALA A 297 -24.91 15.55 9.08
C ALA A 297 -24.48 17.01 8.97
N ASP A 298 -24.85 17.82 9.97
CA ASP A 298 -24.36 19.20 10.01
C ASP A 298 -22.84 19.19 10.25
N LEU A 299 -22.38 18.39 11.21
CA LEU A 299 -20.96 18.12 11.46
C LEU A 299 -20.75 16.65 11.79
N GLY A 300 -20.64 15.81 10.76
CA GLY A 300 -20.39 14.38 10.92
C GLY A 300 -18.97 14.11 11.42
N GLU A 301 -18.79 13.36 12.51
CA GLU A 301 -17.48 13.21 13.16
C GLU A 301 -17.30 11.83 13.82
N SER A 302 -16.07 11.58 14.30
CA SER A 302 -15.71 10.44 15.14
C SER A 302 -16.22 9.06 14.66
N PRO A 303 -15.99 8.68 13.38
CA PRO A 303 -16.40 7.36 12.92
C PRO A 303 -15.62 6.25 13.63
N VAL A 304 -16.30 5.17 14.02
CA VAL A 304 -15.69 3.98 14.59
C VAL A 304 -16.38 2.72 14.07
N TRP A 305 -15.56 1.74 13.69
CA TRP A 305 -16.01 0.47 13.13
C TRP A 305 -16.10 -0.63 14.19
N ASP A 306 -17.27 -1.27 14.32
CA ASP A 306 -17.44 -2.47 15.14
C ASP A 306 -17.33 -3.73 14.26
N ALA A 307 -16.15 -4.36 14.30
CA ALA A 307 -15.89 -5.58 13.54
C ALA A 307 -16.76 -6.78 13.97
N ARG A 308 -17.40 -6.75 15.15
CA ARG A 308 -18.27 -7.83 15.64
C ARG A 308 -19.61 -7.83 14.92
N THR A 309 -20.13 -6.64 14.61
CA THR A 309 -21.46 -6.44 14.02
C THR A 309 -21.39 -6.02 12.56
N GLY A 310 -20.23 -5.58 12.07
CA GLY A 310 -20.08 -5.01 10.74
C GLY A 310 -20.71 -3.62 10.60
N ALA A 311 -20.93 -2.92 11.72
CA ALA A 311 -21.56 -1.61 11.75
C ALA A 311 -20.52 -0.49 11.94
N LEU A 312 -20.82 0.68 11.37
CA LEU A 312 -20.07 1.91 11.59
C LEU A 312 -20.89 2.86 12.46
N TYR A 313 -20.30 3.39 13.51
CA TYR A 313 -20.91 4.41 14.37
C TYR A 313 -20.24 5.75 14.10
N PHE A 314 -20.98 6.85 14.18
CA PHE A 314 -20.45 8.21 14.01
C PHE A 314 -21.40 9.22 14.67
N VAL A 315 -20.95 10.45 14.92
CA VAL A 315 -21.76 11.51 15.53
C VAL A 315 -22.11 12.60 14.51
N ASP A 316 -23.17 13.35 14.79
CA ASP A 316 -23.40 14.70 14.24
C ASP A 316 -23.24 15.69 15.39
N ILE A 317 -22.10 16.40 15.46
CA ILE A 317 -21.75 17.25 16.61
C ILE A 317 -22.80 18.32 16.83
N THR A 318 -23.08 19.13 15.80
CA THR A 318 -24.03 20.23 15.91
C THR A 318 -25.47 19.72 16.02
N GLY A 319 -25.77 18.59 15.36
CA GLY A 319 -27.07 17.95 15.43
C GLY A 319 -27.36 17.29 16.77
N GLY A 320 -26.34 17.03 17.59
CA GLY A 320 -26.46 16.35 18.89
C GLY A 320 -26.91 14.89 18.75
N ARG A 321 -26.41 14.17 17.72
CA ARG A 321 -26.88 12.81 17.40
C ARG A 321 -25.76 11.78 17.35
N ILE A 322 -26.11 10.54 17.67
CA ILE A 322 -25.27 9.35 17.43
C ILE A 322 -25.96 8.48 16.39
N HIS A 323 -25.25 8.16 15.32
CA HIS A 323 -25.73 7.37 14.21
C HIS A 323 -25.05 6.01 14.15
N ARG A 324 -25.74 5.04 13.54
CA ARG A 324 -25.21 3.73 13.16
C ARG A 324 -25.54 3.44 11.70
N LEU A 325 -24.51 3.16 10.90
CA LEU A 325 -24.63 2.57 9.58
C LEU A 325 -24.56 1.05 9.71
N LEU A 326 -25.60 0.37 9.23
CA LEU A 326 -25.71 -1.09 9.19
C LEU A 326 -25.04 -1.68 7.93
N PRO A 327 -24.70 -2.99 7.93
CA PRO A 327 -24.08 -3.65 6.77
C PRO A 327 -24.89 -3.59 5.47
N ASP A 328 -26.22 -3.43 5.56
CA ASP A 328 -27.12 -3.29 4.42
C ASP A 328 -27.19 -1.86 3.87
N GLY A 329 -26.51 -0.91 4.52
CA GLY A 329 -26.45 0.50 4.13
C GLY A 329 -27.50 1.38 4.81
N GLU A 330 -28.36 0.85 5.68
CA GLU A 330 -29.30 1.67 6.44
C GLU A 330 -28.60 2.48 7.54
N VAL A 331 -29.04 3.73 7.73
CA VAL A 331 -28.56 4.60 8.80
C VAL A 331 -29.65 4.79 9.83
N GLU A 332 -29.33 4.48 11.08
CA GLU A 332 -30.20 4.66 12.23
C GLU A 332 -29.71 5.81 13.11
N ASN A 333 -30.65 6.52 13.72
CA ASN A 333 -30.37 7.45 14.82
C ASN A 333 -30.58 6.71 16.15
N LEU A 334 -29.50 6.52 16.91
CA LEU A 334 -29.52 5.75 18.16
C LEU A 334 -29.83 6.62 19.37
N TYR A 335 -29.40 7.88 19.34
CA TYR A 335 -29.49 8.79 20.46
C TYR A 335 -29.45 10.24 19.96
N GLU A 336 -30.26 11.10 20.59
CA GLU A 336 -30.36 12.53 20.29
C GLU A 336 -30.36 13.34 21.58
N SER A 337 -29.65 14.47 21.55
CA SER A 337 -29.46 15.38 22.67
C SER A 337 -29.54 16.83 22.21
N ALA A 338 -29.84 17.72 23.15
CA ALA A 338 -29.71 19.16 22.91
C ALA A 338 -28.26 19.66 23.04
N ALA A 339 -27.38 18.86 23.64
CA ALA A 339 -25.96 19.15 23.78
C ALA A 339 -25.20 18.81 22.49
N ARG A 340 -24.01 19.40 22.30
CA ARG A 340 -23.12 18.94 21.22
C ARG A 340 -22.52 17.59 21.59
N ILE A 341 -22.49 16.65 20.65
CA ILE A 341 -21.84 15.34 20.82
C ILE A 341 -20.57 15.30 19.99
N GLY A 342 -19.40 15.53 20.59
CA GLY A 342 -18.15 15.68 19.84
C GLY A 342 -17.51 14.37 19.40
N ALA A 343 -17.39 13.43 20.34
CA ALA A 343 -16.57 12.25 20.21
C ALA A 343 -17.30 10.99 20.65
N LEU A 344 -16.90 9.85 20.09
CA LEU A 344 -17.47 8.55 20.42
C LEU A 344 -16.42 7.43 20.32
N ALA A 345 -16.55 6.39 21.13
CA ALA A 345 -15.81 5.16 20.99
C ALA A 345 -16.64 3.94 21.43
N LEU A 346 -16.26 2.77 20.92
CA LEU A 346 -16.80 1.49 21.38
C LEU A 346 -16.27 1.16 22.77
N THR A 347 -17.08 0.50 23.59
CA THR A 347 -16.63 -0.11 24.83
C THR A 347 -16.40 -1.61 24.68
N ASP A 348 -15.62 -2.19 25.58
CA ASP A 348 -15.37 -3.63 25.66
C ASP A 348 -16.61 -4.45 26.06
N GLN A 349 -17.62 -3.81 26.66
CA GLN A 349 -18.92 -4.43 26.97
C GLN A 349 -19.98 -4.24 25.86
N GLY A 350 -19.64 -3.60 24.74
CA GLY A 350 -20.56 -3.43 23.59
C GLY A 350 -21.49 -2.22 23.69
N ASN A 351 -21.20 -1.27 24.58
CA ASN A 351 -21.84 0.02 24.67
C ASN A 351 -21.05 1.07 23.88
N LEU A 352 -21.48 2.33 23.96
CA LEU A 352 -20.74 3.49 23.45
C LEU A 352 -20.36 4.41 24.61
N ILE A 353 -19.11 4.86 24.64
CA ILE A 353 -18.70 6.05 25.40
C ILE A 353 -18.70 7.23 24.44
N PHE A 354 -19.20 8.38 24.87
CA PHE A 354 -19.30 9.57 24.02
C PHE A 354 -19.22 10.86 24.84
N THR A 355 -19.02 11.99 24.18
CA THR A 355 -19.02 13.30 24.84
C THR A 355 -20.35 14.00 24.70
N GLU A 356 -20.75 14.76 25.72
CA GLU A 356 -21.83 15.75 25.65
C GLU A 356 -21.32 17.05 26.25
N ASP A 357 -21.16 18.07 25.40
CA ASP A 357 -20.50 19.33 25.76
C ASP A 357 -19.13 19.06 26.42
N ALA A 358 -18.93 19.55 27.65
CA ALA A 358 -17.72 19.34 28.43
C ALA A 358 -17.82 18.14 29.40
N SER A 359 -18.66 17.15 29.10
CA SER A 359 -18.83 15.92 29.88
C SER A 359 -18.65 14.67 29.01
N VAL A 360 -18.45 13.53 29.64
CA VAL A 360 -18.42 12.20 29.01
C VAL A 360 -19.55 11.35 29.57
N ALA A 361 -20.14 10.50 28.73
CA ALA A 361 -21.27 9.66 29.06
C ALA A 361 -21.14 8.26 28.47
N ILE A 362 -21.85 7.30 29.06
CA ILE A 362 -21.96 5.93 28.53
C ILE A 362 -23.40 5.67 28.09
N LEU A 363 -23.59 5.34 26.83
CA LEU A 363 -24.85 4.92 26.23
C LEU A 363 -24.96 3.39 26.28
N ASP A 364 -25.90 2.88 27.07
CA ASP A 364 -26.24 1.45 27.05
C ASP A 364 -26.96 1.11 25.75
N MET A 365 -26.31 0.28 24.93
CA MET A 365 -26.80 -0.08 23.59
C MET A 365 -27.99 -1.04 23.61
N SER A 366 -28.26 -1.70 24.73
CA SER A 366 -29.45 -2.57 24.86
C SER A 366 -30.72 -1.77 25.09
N SER A 367 -30.62 -0.60 25.74
CA SER A 367 -31.75 0.25 26.09
C SER A 367 -31.78 1.58 25.33
N CYS A 368 -30.70 1.92 24.62
CA CYS A 368 -30.44 3.23 24.02
C CYS A 368 -30.61 4.38 25.02
N LYS A 369 -30.17 4.18 26.27
CA LYS A 369 -30.23 5.19 27.34
C LYS A 369 -28.87 5.44 27.93
N VAL A 370 -28.63 6.70 28.30
CA VAL A 370 -27.43 7.07 29.05
C VAL A 370 -27.52 6.50 30.44
N ARG A 371 -26.50 5.73 30.84
CA ARG A 371 -26.44 5.09 32.16
C ARG A 371 -25.56 5.83 33.16
N GLN A 372 -24.58 6.60 32.68
CA GLN A 372 -23.60 7.28 33.52
C GLN A 372 -23.07 8.53 32.82
N TYR A 373 -22.78 9.56 33.63
CA TYR A 373 -22.13 10.81 33.24
C TYR A 373 -20.90 11.06 34.11
N SER A 374 -19.87 11.66 33.52
CA SER A 374 -18.81 12.34 34.27
C SER A 374 -19.33 13.66 34.84
N ALA A 375 -18.58 14.24 35.78
CA ALA A 375 -18.73 15.67 36.04
C ALA A 375 -18.31 16.47 34.78
N PRO A 376 -18.92 17.66 34.53
CA PRO A 376 -18.41 18.55 33.49
C PRO A 376 -17.00 19.02 33.85
N VAL A 377 -16.04 18.84 32.95
CA VAL A 377 -14.65 19.29 33.14
C VAL A 377 -14.54 20.82 33.08
N HIS A 378 -15.58 21.48 32.54
CA HIS A 378 -15.67 22.92 32.47
C HIS A 378 -17.14 23.38 32.49
N HIS A 379 -17.40 24.54 33.12
CA HIS A 379 -18.77 25.04 33.31
C HIS A 379 -19.21 26.11 32.30
N ARG A 380 -18.30 26.67 31.50
CA ARG A 380 -18.69 27.64 30.47
C ARG A 380 -19.34 26.90 29.29
N PRO A 381 -20.53 27.31 28.84
CA PRO A 381 -21.23 26.63 27.72
C PRO A 381 -20.46 26.63 26.39
N SER A 382 -19.53 27.56 26.20
CA SER A 382 -18.69 27.62 25.01
C SER A 382 -17.69 26.47 24.91
N TYR A 383 -17.42 25.77 26.02
CA TYR A 383 -16.52 24.64 26.03
C TYR A 383 -17.27 23.37 25.63
N ARG A 384 -16.63 22.59 24.76
CA ARG A 384 -17.05 21.23 24.42
C ARG A 384 -15.85 20.38 24.06
N PHE A 385 -16.04 19.08 24.17
CA PHE A 385 -15.15 18.14 23.51
C PHE A 385 -15.38 18.17 21.98
N ASN A 386 -14.31 17.93 21.25
CA ASN A 386 -14.27 17.90 19.80
C ASN A 386 -14.06 16.48 19.31
N ASP A 387 -12.84 16.02 19.06
CA ASP A 387 -12.56 14.63 18.66
C ASP A 387 -12.11 13.77 19.87
N GLY A 388 -12.18 12.45 19.75
CA GLY A 388 -11.77 11.53 20.80
C GLY A 388 -11.82 10.05 20.42
N THR A 389 -10.98 9.26 21.08
CA THR A 389 -10.86 7.82 20.87
C THR A 389 -10.16 7.17 22.08
N CYS A 390 -10.03 5.85 22.09
CA CYS A 390 -9.43 5.14 23.21
C CYS A 390 -7.94 4.89 23.03
N ASP A 391 -7.21 4.98 24.15
CA ASP A 391 -5.80 4.63 24.21
C ASP A 391 -5.58 3.10 24.30
N PRO A 392 -4.33 2.61 24.20
CA PRO A 392 -4.03 1.17 24.27
C PRO A 392 -4.36 0.51 25.61
N GLN A 393 -4.56 1.28 26.68
CA GLN A 393 -4.96 0.77 27.99
C GLN A 393 -6.49 0.68 28.14
N GLY A 394 -7.26 1.25 27.20
CA GLY A 394 -8.71 1.30 27.20
C GLY A 394 -9.29 2.51 27.92
N ARG A 395 -8.54 3.61 28.03
CA ARG A 395 -9.01 4.89 28.58
C ARG A 395 -9.47 5.79 27.44
N PHE A 396 -10.49 6.61 27.67
CA PHE A 396 -11.03 7.48 26.62
C PHE A 396 -10.29 8.82 26.62
N VAL A 397 -9.70 9.20 25.49
CA VAL A 397 -8.97 10.46 25.32
C VAL A 397 -9.73 11.35 24.35
N THR A 398 -9.96 12.60 24.73
CA THR A 398 -10.70 13.55 23.91
C THR A 398 -10.19 14.97 24.09
N GLY A 399 -10.32 15.77 23.03
CA GLY A 399 -9.85 17.15 22.99
C GLY A 399 -10.92 18.16 23.37
N LEU A 400 -10.71 18.90 24.45
CA LEU A 400 -11.54 20.02 24.89
C LEU A 400 -11.18 21.29 24.11
N MET A 401 -12.18 21.96 23.55
CA MET A 401 -12.04 23.25 22.87
C MET A 401 -13.02 24.28 23.40
N ASP A 402 -12.73 25.56 23.14
CA ASP A 402 -13.62 26.70 23.40
C ASP A 402 -14.11 27.28 22.06
N GLU A 403 -15.42 27.26 21.84
CA GLU A 403 -16.05 27.87 20.65
C GLU A 403 -16.12 29.41 20.72
N GLY A 404 -15.79 29.99 21.88
CA GLY A 404 -15.68 31.43 22.07
C GLY A 404 -14.44 32.05 21.41
N PRO A 405 -14.28 33.38 21.48
CA PRO A 405 -13.14 34.11 20.88
C PRO A 405 -11.80 33.92 21.63
N SER A 406 -11.58 32.75 22.24
CA SER A 406 -10.40 32.50 23.08
C SER A 406 -9.24 31.87 22.28
N GLY A 407 -8.02 32.04 22.80
CA GLY A 407 -6.79 31.55 22.17
C GLY A 407 -6.54 30.05 22.42
N LYS A 408 -5.33 29.71 22.85
CA LYS A 408 -4.88 28.33 23.13
C LYS A 408 -5.33 27.84 24.51
N THR A 409 -6.64 27.70 24.72
CA THR A 409 -7.25 27.29 26.00
C THR A 409 -7.72 25.83 26.03
N GLY A 410 -7.63 25.15 24.89
CA GLY A 410 -7.98 23.75 24.76
C GLY A 410 -6.92 22.80 25.31
N ALA A 411 -7.32 21.55 25.49
CA ALA A 411 -6.50 20.50 26.10
C ALA A 411 -6.92 19.11 25.62
N LEU A 412 -6.02 18.15 25.68
CA LEU A 412 -6.36 16.72 25.64
C LEU A 412 -6.60 16.24 27.07
N LEU A 413 -7.75 15.61 27.28
CA LEU A 413 -8.14 15.00 28.54
C LEU A 413 -8.30 13.49 28.36
N ARG A 414 -8.03 12.75 29.42
CA ARG A 414 -8.16 11.30 29.48
C ARG A 414 -9.10 10.90 30.62
N PHE A 415 -10.07 10.04 30.32
CA PHE A 415 -11.03 9.48 31.25
C PHE A 415 -10.73 8.00 31.51
N ASP A 416 -10.70 7.60 32.77
CA ASP A 416 -10.62 6.19 33.17
C ASP A 416 -12.01 5.49 33.19
N GLY A 417 -12.05 4.22 33.59
CA GLY A 417 -13.29 3.42 33.66
C GLY A 417 -14.35 4.00 34.59
N GLU A 418 -13.95 4.82 35.58
CA GLU A 418 -14.87 5.50 36.49
C GLU A 418 -15.30 6.89 35.98
N LEU A 419 -14.85 7.27 34.78
CA LEU A 419 -15.03 8.58 34.14
C LEU A 419 -14.36 9.73 34.90
N HIS A 420 -13.26 9.47 35.62
CA HIS A 420 -12.42 10.53 36.16
C HIS A 420 -11.48 11.08 35.09
N ASP A 421 -11.47 12.39 34.92
CA ASP A 421 -10.66 13.07 33.93
C ASP A 421 -9.27 13.46 34.45
N VAL A 422 -8.30 13.47 33.54
CA VAL A 422 -6.95 14.01 33.74
C VAL A 422 -6.54 14.75 32.47
N VAL A 423 -6.06 15.99 32.62
CA VAL A 423 -5.42 16.73 31.52
C VAL A 423 -4.06 16.10 31.22
N ILE A 424 -3.84 15.67 29.98
CA ILE A 424 -2.59 15.03 29.53
C ILE A 424 -1.75 15.94 28.62
N HIS A 425 -2.37 16.95 28.03
CA HIS A 425 -1.72 17.98 27.22
C HIS A 425 -2.60 19.23 27.18
N ASP A 426 -2.04 20.43 27.28
CA ASP A 426 -2.76 21.70 27.27
C ASP A 426 -2.20 22.68 26.24
N GLY A 427 -2.78 23.88 26.14
CA GLY A 427 -2.27 24.93 25.26
C GLY A 427 -2.61 24.68 23.78
N MET A 428 -3.68 23.95 23.50
CA MET A 428 -4.17 23.71 22.15
C MET A 428 -5.24 24.73 21.77
N ALA A 429 -5.36 25.05 20.49
CA ALA A 429 -6.41 25.95 19.99
C ALA A 429 -7.64 25.18 19.49
N LEU A 430 -7.43 24.15 18.66
CA LEU A 430 -8.51 23.32 18.15
C LEU A 430 -8.07 21.83 18.11
N PRO A 431 -8.13 21.13 19.26
CA PRO A 431 -7.85 19.71 19.33
C PRO A 431 -8.76 18.89 18.42
N ASN A 432 -8.14 18.03 17.62
CA ASN A 432 -8.81 17.11 16.71
C ASN A 432 -8.01 15.81 16.61
N GLY A 433 -8.47 14.89 15.77
CA GLY A 433 -7.78 13.71 15.25
C GLY A 433 -6.74 13.12 16.20
N ILE A 434 -7.09 12.03 16.89
CA ILE A 434 -6.18 11.30 17.78
C ILE A 434 -6.00 9.88 17.26
N ALA A 435 -4.77 9.37 17.21
CA ALA A 435 -4.49 7.98 16.82
C ALA A 435 -3.21 7.47 17.48
N TRP A 436 -3.11 6.15 17.67
CA TRP A 436 -1.90 5.51 18.20
C TRP A 436 -1.25 4.59 17.18
N SER A 437 0.08 4.53 17.20
CA SER A 437 0.84 3.51 16.49
C SER A 437 0.36 2.10 16.84
N ALA A 438 0.64 1.13 15.96
CA ALA A 438 0.20 -0.25 16.14
C ALA A 438 0.74 -0.91 17.42
N ASP A 439 1.89 -0.44 17.93
CA ASP A 439 2.47 -0.88 19.20
C ASP A 439 1.98 -0.09 20.43
N GLY A 440 1.17 0.95 20.21
CA GLY A 440 0.59 1.81 21.25
C GLY A 440 1.57 2.79 21.90
N GLN A 441 2.83 2.85 21.46
CA GLN A 441 3.88 3.66 22.11
C GLN A 441 3.95 5.09 21.60
N THR A 442 3.40 5.39 20.43
CA THR A 442 3.35 6.74 19.87
C THR A 442 1.90 7.17 19.71
N VAL A 443 1.56 8.36 20.21
CA VAL A 443 0.28 9.01 19.91
C VAL A 443 0.51 10.13 18.90
N PHE A 444 -0.43 10.27 17.97
CA PHE A 444 -0.56 11.38 17.04
C PHE A 444 -1.79 12.18 17.41
N PHE A 445 -1.69 13.50 17.37
CA PHE A 445 -2.83 14.37 17.62
C PHE A 445 -2.76 15.66 16.78
N VAL A 446 -3.92 16.23 16.48
CA VAL A 446 -4.04 17.40 15.60
C VAL A 446 -4.40 18.65 16.38
N ASP A 447 -3.74 19.76 16.06
CA ASP A 447 -4.27 21.11 16.31
C ASP A 447 -4.61 21.75 14.96
N SER A 448 -5.89 21.76 14.63
CA SER A 448 -6.40 22.21 13.33
C SER A 448 -6.16 23.69 13.09
N ALA A 449 -6.20 24.51 14.14
CA ALA A 449 -5.96 25.94 14.04
C ALA A 449 -4.47 26.23 13.78
N ALA A 450 -3.58 25.40 14.33
CA ALA A 450 -2.15 25.45 14.07
C ALA A 450 -1.73 24.80 12.74
N ARG A 451 -2.63 24.09 12.04
CA ARG A 451 -2.32 23.26 10.86
C ARG A 451 -1.17 22.28 11.10
N SER A 452 -1.12 21.75 12.32
CA SER A 452 -0.02 20.94 12.81
C SER A 452 -0.53 19.60 13.30
N ILE A 453 0.21 18.56 12.93
CA ILE A 453 0.07 17.21 13.44
C ILE A 453 1.27 16.99 14.35
N TYR A 454 1.01 16.63 15.60
CA TYR A 454 2.03 16.34 16.59
C TYR A 454 2.14 14.84 16.80
N ARG A 455 3.32 14.40 17.22
CA ARG A 455 3.55 13.07 17.79
C ARG A 455 4.17 13.18 19.17
N ALA A 456 3.89 12.20 20.01
CA ALA A 456 4.47 12.10 21.34
C ALA A 456 4.65 10.62 21.73
N GLU A 457 5.62 10.35 22.59
CA GLU A 457 5.70 9.08 23.29
C GLU A 457 4.52 8.97 24.26
N TYR A 458 3.83 7.83 24.24
CA TYR A 458 2.66 7.56 25.07
C TYR A 458 3.00 6.51 26.13
N LEU A 459 3.08 6.94 27.39
CA LEU A 459 3.43 6.06 28.49
C LEU A 459 2.22 5.22 28.96
N PRO A 460 2.43 4.01 29.51
CA PRO A 460 1.34 3.16 30.03
C PRO A 460 0.46 3.87 31.07
N GLU A 461 1.02 4.77 31.87
CA GLU A 461 0.31 5.57 32.86
C GLU A 461 -0.60 6.64 32.25
N GLY A 462 -0.58 6.79 30.91
CA GLY A 462 -1.43 7.68 30.13
C GLY A 462 -0.94 9.13 30.10
N ARG A 463 0.39 9.32 30.09
CA ARG A 463 1.06 10.62 30.00
C ARG A 463 1.83 10.72 28.68
N LEU A 464 1.90 11.94 28.15
CA LEU A 464 2.69 12.25 26.97
C LEU A 464 4.13 12.65 27.35
N GLU A 465 5.11 12.16 26.61
CA GLU A 465 6.49 12.65 26.63
C GLU A 465 6.97 13.02 25.22
N GLN A 466 8.00 13.87 25.13
CA GLN A 466 8.67 14.18 23.87
C GLN A 466 7.73 14.69 22.76
N VAL A 467 6.76 15.54 23.12
CA VAL A 467 5.84 16.14 22.14
C VAL A 467 6.65 16.89 21.08
N SER A 468 6.50 16.48 19.83
CA SER A 468 7.23 17.06 18.69
C SER A 468 6.30 17.19 17.49
N LEU A 469 6.61 18.14 16.61
CA LEU A 469 5.91 18.29 15.34
C LEU A 469 6.19 17.05 14.47
N PHE A 470 5.13 16.42 13.98
CA PHE A 470 5.20 15.33 13.02
C PHE A 470 5.11 15.85 11.58
N ALA A 471 4.10 16.67 11.29
CA ALA A 471 3.92 17.28 9.98
C ALA A 471 3.11 18.58 10.09
N GLU A 472 3.39 19.53 9.20
CA GLU A 472 2.52 20.68 8.93
C GLU A 472 1.73 20.41 7.64
N THR A 473 0.46 20.81 7.63
CA THR A 473 -0.37 20.63 6.44
C THR A 473 -0.39 21.89 5.57
N PRO A 474 -0.41 21.76 4.22
CA PRO A 474 -0.41 22.92 3.34
C PRO A 474 -1.61 23.82 3.56
N ALA A 475 -1.39 25.13 3.66
CA ALA A 475 -2.42 26.09 4.02
C ALA A 475 -3.53 26.22 2.96
N GLU A 476 -3.20 25.97 1.70
CA GLU A 476 -4.09 25.96 0.54
C GLU A 476 -5.01 24.72 0.50
N LEU A 477 -4.67 23.67 1.27
CA LEU A 477 -5.44 22.44 1.37
C LEU A 477 -6.28 22.39 2.64
N GLY A 478 -6.67 23.53 3.21
CA GLY A 478 -7.57 23.58 4.37
C GLY A 478 -6.86 23.38 5.72
N ARG A 479 -7.54 22.72 6.66
CA ARG A 479 -7.04 22.45 8.01
C ARG A 479 -7.10 20.94 8.30
N PRO A 480 -6.07 20.37 8.95
CA PRO A 480 -6.08 18.97 9.33
C PRO A 480 -7.16 18.75 10.36
N ASP A 481 -7.83 17.62 10.31
CA ASP A 481 -8.96 17.30 11.18
C ASP A 481 -8.80 15.87 11.74
N GLY A 482 -9.80 15.00 11.66
CA GLY A 482 -9.70 13.61 12.09
C GLY A 482 -8.67 12.78 11.31
N ILE A 483 -8.02 11.84 12.02
CA ILE A 483 -6.89 11.04 11.51
C ILE A 483 -7.06 9.54 11.75
N ALA A 484 -6.44 8.71 10.90
CA ALA A 484 -6.38 7.26 11.06
C ALA A 484 -5.02 6.69 10.59
N LEU A 485 -4.54 5.62 11.23
CA LEU A 485 -3.29 4.95 10.87
C LEU A 485 -3.53 3.69 10.03
N ASP A 486 -2.68 3.50 9.03
CA ASP A 486 -2.57 2.25 8.30
C ASP A 486 -1.50 1.31 8.89
N ARG A 487 -1.48 0.06 8.42
CA ARG A 487 -0.57 -0.98 8.92
C ARG A 487 0.91 -0.75 8.65
N GLU A 488 1.25 0.14 7.72
CA GLU A 488 2.63 0.49 7.40
C GLU A 488 3.14 1.70 8.19
N GLY A 489 2.27 2.27 9.03
CA GLY A 489 2.55 3.49 9.79
C GLY A 489 2.26 4.77 9.01
N GLY A 490 1.50 4.69 7.92
CA GLY A 490 1.02 5.87 7.20
C GLY A 490 -0.19 6.50 7.88
N LEU A 491 -0.14 7.81 8.07
CA LEU A 491 -1.18 8.59 8.75
C LEU A 491 -2.08 9.29 7.73
N TRP A 492 -3.35 8.88 7.70
CA TRP A 492 -4.42 9.49 6.92
C TRP A 492 -5.03 10.66 7.68
N VAL A 493 -5.28 11.77 6.99
CA VAL A 493 -5.68 13.05 7.60
C VAL A 493 -6.76 13.70 6.74
N CYS A 494 -7.96 13.88 7.30
CA CYS A 494 -9.01 14.68 6.68
C CYS A 494 -8.61 16.16 6.64
N GLN A 495 -8.98 16.85 5.56
CA GLN A 495 -8.73 18.30 5.42
C GLN A 495 -10.03 19.10 5.34
N PHE A 496 -10.41 19.73 6.45
CA PHE A 496 -11.58 20.60 6.51
C PHE A 496 -11.40 21.85 5.63
N ASN A 497 -12.36 22.13 4.75
CA ASN A 497 -12.27 23.13 3.66
C ASN A 497 -11.15 22.85 2.63
N GLY A 498 -10.56 21.66 2.63
CA GLY A 498 -9.50 21.27 1.72
C GLY A 498 -9.94 20.39 0.54
N SER A 499 -11.18 19.90 0.56
CA SER A 499 -11.69 18.92 -0.42
C SER A 499 -10.77 17.71 -0.63
N CYS A 500 -10.05 17.26 0.41
CA CYS A 500 -9.15 16.12 0.27
C CYS A 500 -8.87 15.38 1.59
N LEU A 501 -8.29 14.19 1.44
CA LEU A 501 -7.52 13.50 2.47
C LEU A 501 -6.04 13.58 2.09
N LEU A 502 -5.16 13.70 3.08
CA LEU A 502 -3.71 13.58 2.92
C LEU A 502 -3.24 12.30 3.60
N ARG A 503 -2.17 11.69 3.08
CA ARG A 503 -1.47 10.60 3.76
C ARG A 503 0.00 10.95 3.95
N TYR A 504 0.48 10.85 5.17
CA TYR A 504 1.88 11.02 5.52
C TYR A 504 2.52 9.67 5.82
N ASP A 505 3.76 9.43 5.38
CA ASP A 505 4.52 8.26 5.81
C ASP A 505 4.96 8.37 7.28
N ARG A 506 5.61 7.32 7.81
CA ARG A 506 6.10 7.26 9.19
C ARG A 506 7.09 8.37 9.59
N ASP A 507 7.69 9.02 8.61
CA ASP A 507 8.68 10.08 8.80
C ASP A 507 8.05 11.48 8.65
N GLY A 508 6.75 11.55 8.35
CA GLY A 508 6.01 12.81 8.19
C GLY A 508 6.07 13.38 6.78
N HIS A 509 6.48 12.60 5.77
CA HIS A 509 6.45 13.06 4.38
C HIS A 509 5.09 12.80 3.75
N LEU A 510 4.54 13.80 3.05
CA LEU A 510 3.31 13.66 2.27
C LEU A 510 3.55 12.66 1.12
N THR A 511 2.76 11.59 1.08
CA THR A 511 2.87 10.51 0.09
C THR A 511 1.67 10.43 -0.84
N GLU A 512 0.47 10.73 -0.34
CA GLU A 512 -0.77 10.62 -1.11
C GLU A 512 -1.70 11.80 -0.82
N GLN A 513 -2.47 12.20 -1.82
CA GLN A 513 -3.58 13.15 -1.72
C GLN A 513 -4.79 12.54 -2.43
N VAL A 514 -5.91 12.46 -1.73
CA VAL A 514 -7.17 11.93 -2.27
C VAL A 514 -8.17 13.05 -2.37
N VAL A 515 -8.62 13.36 -3.57
CA VAL A 515 -9.62 14.42 -3.79
C VAL A 515 -10.99 13.92 -3.35
N MET A 516 -11.66 14.70 -2.51
CA MET A 516 -13.01 14.44 -2.03
C MET A 516 -14.02 15.27 -2.83
N PRO A 517 -15.21 14.72 -3.16
CA PRO A 517 -16.23 15.43 -3.92
C PRO A 517 -16.99 16.49 -3.10
N VAL A 518 -16.57 16.70 -1.84
CA VAL A 518 -17.17 17.65 -0.91
C VAL A 518 -16.08 18.44 -0.20
N PRO A 519 -16.35 19.70 0.20
CA PRO A 519 -15.30 20.60 0.69
C PRO A 519 -14.80 20.27 2.09
N ARG A 520 -15.59 19.55 2.89
CA ARG A 520 -15.33 19.37 4.33
C ARG A 520 -15.38 17.90 4.73
N PRO A 521 -14.40 17.08 4.31
CA PRO A 521 -14.03 15.88 5.06
C PRO A 521 -13.62 16.26 6.47
N THR A 522 -14.11 15.55 7.47
CA THR A 522 -13.98 15.91 8.89
C THR A 522 -13.21 14.87 9.67
N SER A 523 -13.56 13.59 9.57
CA SER A 523 -12.82 12.52 10.24
C SER A 523 -12.87 11.22 9.48
N CYS A 524 -12.02 10.27 9.86
CA CYS A 524 -11.91 8.99 9.19
C CYS A 524 -11.54 7.84 10.14
N CYS A 525 -11.97 6.64 9.76
CA CYS A 525 -11.53 5.42 10.42
C CYS A 525 -11.50 4.25 9.45
N PHE A 526 -10.64 3.27 9.75
CA PHE A 526 -10.64 2.03 9.01
C PHE A 526 -11.70 1.05 9.53
N GLY A 527 -12.29 0.32 8.60
CA GLY A 527 -13.32 -0.69 8.82
C GLY A 527 -13.43 -1.65 7.65
N GLY A 528 -14.54 -2.38 7.60
CA GLY A 528 -14.77 -3.46 6.65
C GLY A 528 -13.88 -4.68 6.88
N ASP A 529 -14.04 -5.69 6.02
CA ASP A 529 -13.24 -6.92 6.10
C ASP A 529 -11.75 -6.61 6.01
N GLY A 530 -11.01 -7.15 6.98
CA GLY A 530 -9.57 -6.95 7.09
C GLY A 530 -9.15 -5.47 7.18
N MET A 531 -9.99 -4.58 7.72
CA MET A 531 -9.74 -3.13 7.81
C MET A 531 -9.34 -2.49 6.47
N SER A 532 -9.89 -3.00 5.37
CA SER A 532 -9.54 -2.59 4.00
C SER A 532 -10.28 -1.35 3.49
N THR A 533 -11.23 -0.82 4.26
CA THR A 533 -12.04 0.34 3.89
C THR A 533 -11.77 1.49 4.85
N LEU A 534 -11.44 2.66 4.32
CA LEU A 534 -11.38 3.89 5.10
C LEU A 534 -12.71 4.62 4.93
N TYR A 535 -13.49 4.73 6.01
CA TYR A 535 -14.72 5.51 6.06
C TYR A 535 -14.41 6.96 6.42
N ILE A 536 -15.13 7.90 5.82
CA ILE A 536 -14.90 9.34 5.94
C ILE A 536 -16.21 10.05 6.22
N THR A 537 -16.28 10.71 7.37
CA THR A 537 -17.37 11.63 7.70
C THR A 537 -17.13 12.99 7.05
N THR A 538 -18.21 13.73 6.80
CA THR A 538 -18.13 15.06 6.18
C THR A 538 -19.14 16.01 6.83
N ALA A 539 -19.05 17.31 6.53
CA ALA A 539 -19.87 18.34 7.18
C ALA A 539 -20.50 19.36 6.22
N ARG A 540 -21.59 19.96 6.72
CA ARG A 540 -22.36 21.07 6.12
C ARG A 540 -22.23 22.37 6.93
N VAL A 541 -21.76 22.29 8.18
CA VAL A 541 -21.81 23.36 9.18
C VAL A 541 -21.17 24.66 8.69
N GLY A 542 -21.96 25.71 8.48
CA GLY A 542 -21.45 26.99 7.98
C GLY A 542 -21.21 27.04 6.46
N MET A 543 -21.80 26.14 5.68
CA MET A 543 -21.94 26.32 4.22
C MET A 543 -23.11 27.26 3.94
N SER A 544 -22.92 28.16 2.98
CA SER A 544 -23.99 29.01 2.46
C SER A 544 -25.02 28.19 1.66
N PRO A 545 -26.25 28.71 1.47
CA PRO A 545 -27.23 28.06 0.60
C PRO A 545 -26.72 27.83 -0.84
N THR A 546 -25.80 28.65 -1.33
CA THR A 546 -25.18 28.50 -2.65
C THR A 546 -24.19 27.34 -2.67
N GLU A 547 -23.33 27.23 -1.66
CA GLU A 547 -22.41 26.10 -1.54
C GLU A 547 -23.14 24.78 -1.36
N LEU A 548 -24.23 24.75 -0.57
CA LEU A 548 -25.04 23.54 -0.41
C LEU A 548 -25.76 23.10 -1.70
N ARG A 549 -26.05 24.04 -2.62
CA ARG A 549 -26.54 23.67 -3.96
C ARG A 549 -25.43 23.13 -4.84
N HIS A 550 -24.20 23.61 -4.67
CA HIS A 550 -23.05 23.16 -5.44
C HIS A 550 -22.51 21.80 -4.94
N TYR A 551 -22.58 21.57 -3.63
CA TYR A 551 -22.17 20.34 -2.95
C TYR A 551 -23.36 19.73 -2.20
N PRO A 552 -24.36 19.18 -2.92
CA PRO A 552 -25.58 18.65 -2.31
C PRO A 552 -25.32 17.53 -1.30
N ASP A 553 -24.25 16.76 -1.52
CA ASP A 553 -23.82 15.60 -0.74
C ASP A 553 -22.84 15.96 0.40
N ALA A 554 -22.62 17.25 0.69
CA ALA A 554 -21.89 17.62 1.90
C ALA A 554 -22.66 17.13 3.14
N GLY A 555 -21.95 16.63 4.16
CA GLY A 555 -22.55 16.00 5.34
C GLY A 555 -22.88 14.51 5.16
N ASP A 556 -22.66 13.95 3.97
CA ASP A 556 -22.81 12.52 3.70
C ASP A 556 -21.55 11.72 4.08
N LEU A 557 -21.73 10.41 4.23
CA LEU A 557 -20.65 9.49 4.57
C LEU A 557 -20.03 8.91 3.29
N TYR A 558 -18.70 8.89 3.23
CA TYR A 558 -17.93 8.36 2.12
C TYR A 558 -17.03 7.21 2.55
N ALA A 559 -16.54 6.46 1.58
CA ALA A 559 -15.52 5.45 1.78
C ALA A 559 -14.52 5.41 0.63
N ILE A 560 -13.29 5.03 0.94
CA ILE A 560 -12.28 4.62 -0.04
C ILE A 560 -11.70 3.25 0.33
N ARG A 561 -11.06 2.58 -0.63
CA ARG A 561 -10.28 1.36 -0.41
C ARG A 561 -8.79 1.63 -0.68
N PRO A 562 -8.03 2.01 0.35
CA PRO A 562 -6.59 2.19 0.22
C PRO A 562 -5.86 0.88 -0.09
N GLU A 563 -4.68 0.96 -0.70
CA GLU A 563 -3.85 -0.23 -0.95
C GLU A 563 -3.43 -0.89 0.38
N VAL A 564 -3.14 -0.06 1.38
CA VAL A 564 -2.77 -0.49 2.74
C VAL A 564 -3.98 -0.34 3.66
N GLY A 565 -4.41 -1.46 4.25
CA GLY A 565 -5.48 -1.46 5.25
C GLY A 565 -5.06 -0.87 6.59
N GLY A 566 -6.06 -0.61 7.43
CA GLY A 566 -5.94 0.05 8.72
C GLY A 566 -5.58 -0.80 9.92
N ILE A 567 -5.38 -0.10 11.03
CA ILE A 567 -5.38 -0.67 12.37
C ILE A 567 -6.77 -0.49 13.04
N PRO A 568 -7.24 -1.48 13.82
CA PRO A 568 -8.43 -1.32 14.65
C PRO A 568 -8.24 -0.21 15.70
N ARG A 569 -9.33 0.50 16.03
CA ARG A 569 -9.37 1.38 17.20
C ARG A 569 -9.40 0.55 18.49
N TYR A 570 -8.79 1.05 19.56
CA TYR A 570 -8.96 0.48 20.89
C TYR A 570 -10.39 0.73 21.40
N ALA A 571 -10.83 -0.12 22.34
CA ALA A 571 -12.12 0.02 23.01
C ALA A 571 -11.93 0.55 24.43
N PHE A 572 -12.91 1.31 24.91
CA PHE A 572 -12.97 1.76 26.30
C PHE A 572 -13.22 0.59 27.24
N LYS A 573 -12.48 0.53 28.35
CA LYS A 573 -12.69 -0.45 29.41
C LYS A 573 -13.62 0.14 30.46
N GLU A 574 -14.84 -0.40 30.49
CA GLU A 574 -15.86 -0.05 31.48
C GLU A 574 -15.59 -0.61 32.88
#